data_AF-A0A7S0NS02-F1
#
_entry.id   AF-A0A7S0NS02-F1
#
_cell.length_a   1.000
_cell.length_b   1.000
_cell.length_c   1.000
_cell.angle_alpha   90.00
_cell.angle_beta   90.00
_cell.angle_gamma   90.00
#
_symmetry.space_group_name_H-M   'P 1'
#
loop_
_entity.id
_entity.type
_entity.pdbx_description
1 polymer ?
#
loop_
_entity_poly.entity_id
_entity_poly.type
_entity_poly.pdbx_seq_one_letter_code
_entity_poly.pdbx_strand_id
1 'polypeptide(L)'
;PAASVVLPQAQHSRPMADIISDLTRMFKVLDPLRDELGDPLRGDRLRDEFDGLTPPKIVVIGDESAGKSTVLEQLIRMPLFPRNTTFCTRLPIHVRLRR
;
A
#
# COMPACT_ATOMS: atom_id res chain seq x y z
N PRO A 1 -22.49 25.15 -32.63
CA PRO A 1 -23.00 24.06 -31.78
C PRO A 1 -22.04 22.86 -31.78
N ALA A 2 -21.09 22.85 -30.84
CA ALA A 2 -20.14 21.74 -30.69
C ALA A 2 -20.79 20.64 -29.86
N ALA A 3 -20.99 19.47 -30.47
CA ALA A 3 -21.48 18.28 -29.78
C ALA A 3 -20.39 17.77 -28.82
N SER A 4 -20.62 17.89 -27.52
CA SER A 4 -19.80 17.23 -26.51
C SER A 4 -20.06 15.74 -26.58
N VAL A 5 -19.10 14.99 -27.12
CA VAL A 5 -19.07 13.52 -27.03
C VAL A 5 -18.86 13.16 -25.57
N VAL A 6 -19.91 12.73 -24.89
CA VAL A 6 -19.83 12.14 -23.56
C VAL A 6 -19.35 10.70 -23.76
N LEU A 7 -18.05 10.46 -23.54
CA LEU A 7 -17.50 9.11 -23.44
C LEU A 7 -18.11 8.42 -22.20
N PRO A 8 -18.63 7.18 -22.33
CA PRO A 8 -19.08 6.43 -21.17
C PRO A 8 -17.85 6.01 -20.37
N GLN A 9 -17.57 6.74 -19.30
CA GLN A 9 -16.62 6.32 -18.28
C GLN A 9 -17.24 5.15 -17.51
N ALA A 10 -17.20 3.95 -18.08
CA ALA A 10 -17.50 2.71 -17.38
C ALA A 10 -16.33 2.38 -16.44
N GLN A 11 -16.18 3.16 -15.37
CA GLN A 11 -15.31 2.81 -14.27
C GLN A 11 -15.95 1.64 -13.53
N HIS A 12 -15.52 0.41 -13.84
CA HIS A 12 -15.72 -0.74 -12.96
C HIS A 12 -14.89 -0.49 -11.69
N SER A 13 -15.40 0.34 -10.79
CA SER A 13 -14.82 0.60 -9.49
C SER A 13 -15.03 -0.64 -8.63
N ARG A 14 -14.05 -1.56 -8.67
CA ARG A 14 -13.98 -2.66 -7.69
C ARG A 14 -14.03 -2.05 -6.29
N PRO A 15 -14.84 -2.59 -5.37
CA PRO A 15 -14.90 -2.04 -4.04
C PRO A 15 -13.52 -2.15 -3.37
N MET A 16 -13.12 -1.08 -2.71
CA MET A 16 -11.86 -0.94 -1.96
C MET A 16 -11.56 -2.14 -1.05
N ALA A 17 -12.61 -2.75 -0.47
CA ALA A 17 -12.51 -3.94 0.36
C ALA A 17 -11.87 -5.13 -0.36
N ASP A 18 -12.16 -5.31 -1.65
CA ASP A 18 -11.62 -6.42 -2.45
C ASP A 18 -10.12 -6.25 -2.68
N ILE A 19 -9.68 -5.01 -2.96
CA ILE A 19 -8.26 -4.68 -3.13
C ILE A 19 -7.48 -4.96 -1.84
N ILE A 20 -8.04 -4.56 -0.70
CA ILE A 20 -7.43 -4.81 0.61
C ILE A 20 -7.37 -6.32 0.90
N SER A 21 -8.44 -7.06 0.56
CA SER A 21 -8.50 -8.52 0.71
C SER A 21 -7.45 -9.22 -0.14
N ASP A 22 -7.29 -8.82 -1.40
CA ASP A 22 -6.30 -9.37 -2.31
C ASP A 22 -4.87 -9.08 -1.85
N LEU A 23 -4.59 -7.84 -1.43
CA LEU A 23 -3.30 -7.48 -0.82
C LEU A 23 -3.03 -8.34 0.41
N THR A 24 -4.01 -8.49 1.30
CA THR A 24 -3.87 -9.34 2.49
C THR A 24 -3.53 -10.78 2.08
N ARG A 25 -4.22 -11.33 1.08
CA ARG A 25 -3.95 -12.69 0.59
C ARG A 25 -2.56 -12.84 -0.02
N MET A 26 -2.09 -11.87 -0.79
CA MET A 26 -0.76 -11.89 -1.39
C MET A 26 0.33 -11.89 -0.32
N PHE A 27 0.19 -11.03 0.70
CA PHE A 27 1.20 -10.91 1.76
C PHE A 27 1.14 -12.00 2.82
N LYS A 28 0.02 -12.74 2.95
CA LYS A 28 -0.10 -13.91 3.85
C LYS A 28 0.98 -14.97 3.62
N VAL A 29 1.52 -15.08 2.41
CA VAL A 29 2.62 -16.01 2.10
C VAL A 29 3.87 -15.71 2.95
N LEU A 30 4.03 -14.47 3.42
CA LEU A 30 5.17 -14.04 4.24
C LEU A 30 4.93 -14.17 5.74
N ASP A 31 3.73 -14.53 6.19
CA ASP A 31 3.40 -14.63 7.62
C ASP A 31 4.32 -15.62 8.37
N PRO A 32 4.66 -16.81 7.84
CA PRO A 32 5.58 -17.73 8.53
C PRO A 32 6.97 -17.11 8.75
N LEU A 33 7.51 -16.44 7.72
CA LEU A 33 8.81 -15.76 7.82
C LEU A 33 8.75 -14.60 8.83
N ARG A 34 7.64 -13.86 8.83
CA ARG A 34 7.41 -12.78 9.78
C ARG A 34 7.38 -13.30 11.22
N ASP A 35 6.73 -14.43 11.45
CA ASP A 35 6.61 -15.04 12.77
C ASP A 35 7.97 -15.57 13.25
N GLU A 36 8.75 -16.23 12.38
CA GLU A 36 10.10 -16.68 12.73
C GLU A 36 11.09 -15.54 12.99
N LEU A 37 11.05 -14.46 12.19
CA LEU A 37 11.87 -13.25 12.43
C LEU A 37 11.47 -12.48 13.70
N GLY A 38 10.23 -12.68 14.16
CA GLY A 38 9.68 -12.10 15.37
C GLY A 38 9.99 -12.91 16.64
N ASP A 39 10.39 -14.18 16.50
CA ASP A 39 10.80 -15.03 17.61
C ASP A 39 12.15 -14.55 18.18
N PRO A 40 12.26 -14.19 19.47
CA PRO A 40 13.50 -13.67 20.05
C PRO A 40 14.67 -14.66 20.09
N LEU A 41 14.39 -15.97 20.05
CA LEU A 41 15.41 -17.02 20.16
C LEU A 41 15.84 -17.55 18.79
N ARG A 42 14.94 -17.51 17.80
CA ARG A 42 15.19 -17.99 16.43
C ARG A 42 15.46 -16.87 15.42
N GLY A 43 14.95 -15.67 15.70
CA GLY A 43 14.99 -14.54 14.78
C GLY A 43 16.39 -14.02 14.50
N ASP A 44 17.33 -14.08 15.45
CA ASP A 44 18.69 -13.56 15.24
C ASP A 44 19.47 -14.38 14.20
N ARG A 45 19.32 -15.72 14.19
CA ARG A 45 19.94 -16.56 13.15
C ARG A 45 19.37 -16.30 11.76
N LEU A 46 18.03 -16.14 11.66
CA LEU A 46 17.41 -15.79 10.39
C LEU A 46 17.84 -14.40 9.94
N ARG A 47 17.94 -13.42 10.85
CA ARG A 47 18.37 -12.06 10.47
C ARG A 47 19.75 -12.03 9.80
N ASP A 48 20.67 -12.86 10.27
CA ASP A 48 21.99 -13.00 9.64
C ASP A 48 21.90 -13.68 8.26
N GLU A 49 21.04 -14.69 8.12
CA GLU A 49 20.83 -15.39 6.85
C GLU A 49 20.10 -14.53 5.81
N PHE A 50 19.22 -13.64 6.28
CA PHE A 50 18.53 -12.63 5.48
C PHE A 50 19.28 -11.28 5.44
N ASP A 51 20.54 -11.24 5.90
CA ASP A 51 21.32 -10.01 5.86
C ASP A 51 21.54 -9.58 4.40
N GLY A 52 21.26 -8.32 4.12
CA GLY A 52 21.23 -7.75 2.77
C GLY A 52 19.93 -7.95 1.98
N LEU A 53 18.96 -8.74 2.44
CA LEU A 53 17.64 -8.85 1.79
C LEU A 53 16.69 -7.74 2.26
N THR A 54 16.14 -7.00 1.30
CA THR A 54 15.13 -5.97 1.59
C THR A 54 13.72 -6.54 1.52
N PRO A 55 12.83 -6.22 2.48
CA PRO A 55 11.43 -6.61 2.40
C PRO A 55 10.77 -6.12 1.10
N PRO A 56 9.75 -6.82 0.59
CA PRO A 56 8.99 -6.37 -0.56
C PRO A 56 8.38 -5.00 -0.29
N LYS A 57 8.52 -4.10 -1.26
CA LYS A 57 8.01 -2.73 -1.20
C LYS A 57 6.75 -2.63 -2.04
N ILE A 58 5.75 -1.92 -1.53
CA ILE A 58 4.53 -1.60 -2.27
C ILE A 58 4.69 -0.19 -2.84
N VAL A 59 4.48 -0.04 -4.14
CA VAL A 59 4.44 1.27 -4.82
C VAL A 59 3.03 1.49 -5.33
N VAL A 60 2.43 2.63 -4.97
CA VAL A 60 1.08 3.00 -5.39
C VAL A 60 1.16 4.09 -6.44
N ILE A 61 0.63 3.82 -7.63
CA ILE A 61 0.70 4.70 -8.80
C ILE A 61 -0.73 4.89 -9.34
N GLY A 62 -1.03 6.10 -9.81
CA GLY A 62 -2.32 6.43 -10.42
C GLY A 62 -2.56 7.94 -10.50
N ASP A 63 -3.61 8.33 -11.22
CA ASP A 63 -3.98 9.72 -11.47
C ASP A 63 -4.24 10.51 -10.18
N GLU A 64 -4.08 11.83 -10.25
CA GLU A 64 -4.43 12.72 -9.14
C GLU A 64 -5.87 12.44 -8.68
N SER A 65 -6.08 12.44 -7.36
CA SER A 65 -7.39 12.19 -6.74
C SER A 65 -7.98 10.77 -6.94
N ALA A 66 -7.23 9.81 -7.47
CA ALA A 66 -7.66 8.40 -7.57
C ALA A 66 -7.71 7.63 -6.23
N GLY A 67 -7.69 8.31 -5.08
CA GLY A 67 -7.79 7.66 -3.76
C GLY A 67 -6.52 6.95 -3.26
N LYS A 68 -5.35 7.16 -3.91
CA LYS A 68 -4.06 6.53 -3.54
C LYS A 68 -3.72 6.67 -2.05
N SER A 69 -3.79 7.90 -1.53
CA SER A 69 -3.52 8.20 -0.13
C SER A 69 -4.55 7.53 0.78
N THR A 70 -5.82 7.54 0.40
CA THR A 70 -6.90 6.88 1.15
C THR A 70 -6.68 5.37 1.26
N VAL A 71 -6.25 4.71 0.19
CA VAL A 71 -5.93 3.26 0.20
C VAL A 71 -4.79 2.98 1.19
N LEU A 72 -3.70 3.76 1.11
CA LEU A 72 -2.55 3.59 2.00
C LEU A 72 -2.91 3.87 3.47
N GLU A 73 -3.69 4.91 3.74
CA GLU A 73 -4.15 5.23 5.08
C GLU A 73 -5.07 4.14 5.67
N GLN A 74 -5.91 3.51 4.85
CA GLN A 74 -6.72 2.38 5.31
C GLN A 74 -5.89 1.12 5.58
N LEU A 75 -4.87 0.86 4.76
CA LEU A 75 -3.95 -0.25 4.94
C LEU A 75 -3.09 -0.08 6.21
N ILE A 76 -2.65 1.15 6.49
CA ILE A 76 -1.81 1.49 7.64
C ILE A 76 -2.66 1.80 8.90
N ARG A 77 -3.95 2.11 8.72
CA ARG A 77 -4.89 2.60 9.74
C ARG A 77 -4.42 3.87 10.46
N MET A 78 -3.74 4.76 9.73
CA MET A 78 -3.24 6.04 10.26
C MET A 78 -3.39 7.15 9.21
N PRO A 79 -3.75 8.39 9.61
CA PRO A 79 -3.83 9.54 8.70
C PRO A 79 -2.42 10.12 8.46
N LEU A 80 -1.67 9.51 7.55
CA LEU A 80 -0.26 9.86 7.28
C LEU A 80 -0.07 10.88 6.15
N PHE A 81 -1.08 11.03 5.28
CA PHE A 81 -0.94 11.82 4.05
C PHE A 81 -1.66 13.15 4.18
N PRO A 82 -1.19 14.20 3.48
CA PRO A 82 -1.89 15.48 3.45
C PRO A 82 -3.28 15.34 2.82
N ARG A 83 -4.30 15.94 3.45
CA ARG A 83 -5.71 15.85 3.03
C ARG A 83 -6.35 17.18 2.62
N ASN A 84 -5.57 18.27 2.51
CA ASN A 84 -6.13 19.61 2.30
C ASN A 84 -6.41 19.89 0.81
N THR A 85 -7.45 20.66 0.51
CA THR A 85 -7.92 20.97 -0.85
C THR A 85 -6.88 21.70 -1.72
N THR A 86 -5.88 22.31 -1.09
CA THR A 86 -4.80 23.08 -1.75
C THR A 86 -3.50 22.28 -1.94
N PHE A 87 -3.31 21.16 -1.22
CA PHE A 87 -2.04 20.40 -1.26
C PHE A 87 -2.27 18.89 -1.12
N CYS A 88 -2.05 18.17 -2.22
CA CYS A 88 -1.93 16.70 -2.28
C CYS A 88 -0.46 16.25 -2.04
N THR A 89 -0.17 14.95 -2.16
CA THR A 89 1.20 14.41 -2.03
C THR A 89 2.12 14.92 -3.15
N ARG A 90 2.84 16.03 -2.90
CA ARG A 90 3.71 16.69 -3.91
C ARG A 90 5.13 16.12 -4.00
N LEU A 91 5.55 15.32 -3.03
CA LEU A 91 6.85 14.64 -3.00
C LEU A 91 6.65 13.16 -2.68
N PRO A 92 7.55 12.26 -3.14
CA PRO A 92 7.52 10.87 -2.75
C PRO A 92 7.60 10.71 -1.23
N ILE A 93 6.68 9.94 -0.65
CA ILE A 93 6.67 9.61 0.77
C ILE A 93 7.09 8.14 0.91
N HIS A 94 8.19 7.90 1.63
CA HIS A 94 8.63 6.55 1.97
C HIS A 94 8.16 6.19 3.37
N VAL A 95 7.12 5.37 3.47
CA VAL A 95 6.62 4.84 4.75
C VAL A 95 7.36 3.54 5.07
N ARG A 96 8.01 3.49 6.23
CA ARG A 96 8.60 2.26 6.79
C ARG A 96 7.81 1.85 8.03
N LEU A 97 7.02 0.78 7.90
CA LEU A 97 6.34 0.17 9.03
C LEU A 97 7.34 -0.68 9.81
N ARG A 98 7.41 -0.46 11.12
CA ARG A 98 8.22 -1.24 12.06
C ARG A 98 7.30 -1.80 13.14
N ARG A 99 7.67 -2.95 13.69
CA ARG A 99 7.00 -3.56 14.84
C ARG A 99 7.63 -3.04 16.13
#